data_AF-A0A1Y3SD19-F1
#
_entry.id   AF-A0A1Y3SD19-F1
#
_cell.length_a   1.000
_cell.length_b   1.000
_cell.length_c   1.000
_cell.angle_alpha   90.00
_cell.angle_beta   90.00
_cell.angle_gamma   90.00
#
_symmetry.space_group_name_H-M   'P 1'
#
loop_
_entity.id
_entity.type
_entity.pdbx_description
1 polymer ?
#
loop_
_entity_poly.entity_id
_entity_poly.type
_entity_poly.pdbx_seq_one_letter_code
_entity_poly.pdbx_strand_id
1 'polypeptide(L)' 'MSKNIRMTEPSDEMMAKIRMARNAIASQKPRMVKCPYCKHNSIIVFEDTRGHVQAKCKACGRETVFDVLSMRRFQLRHP' A
#
# COMPACT_ATOMS: atom_id res chain seq x y z
N MET A 1 22.33 4.70 -13.85
CA MET A 1 23.07 4.56 -12.59
C MET A 1 22.28 3.67 -11.64
N SER A 2 22.69 2.42 -11.47
CA SER A 2 22.12 1.54 -10.45
C SER A 2 22.55 2.07 -9.09
N LYS A 3 21.65 2.73 -8.35
CA LYS A 3 21.91 3.03 -6.95
C LYS A 3 22.14 1.68 -6.27
N ASN A 4 23.29 1.50 -5.61
CA ASN A 4 23.54 0.33 -4.76
C ASN A 4 22.55 0.38 -3.59
N ILE A 5 21.36 -0.17 -3.81
CA ILE A 5 20.34 -0.32 -2.78
C ILE A 5 20.85 -1.41 -1.84
N ARG A 6 21.35 -1.00 -0.69
CA ARG A 6 21.72 -1.94 0.38
C ARG A 6 20.42 -2.55 0.90
N MET A 7 20.18 -3.81 0.55
CA MET A 7 19.12 -4.60 1.15
C MET A 7 19.65 -5.20 2.44
N THR A 8 18.97 -4.93 3.54
CA THR A 8 19.24 -5.54 4.85
C THR A 8 18.03 -6.37 5.23
N GLU A 9 18.27 -7.57 5.75
CA GLU A 9 17.19 -8.39 6.29
C GLU A 9 16.57 -7.72 7.53
N PRO A 10 15.24 -7.83 7.73
CA PRO A 10 14.62 -7.34 8.96
C PRO A 10 15.13 -8.10 10.20
N SER A 11 15.15 -7.45 11.36
CA SER A 11 15.46 -8.11 12.63
C SER A 11 14.44 -9.20 12.99
N ASP A 12 14.82 -10.14 13.86
CA ASP A 12 13.92 -11.19 14.35
C ASP A 12 12.64 -10.62 14.99
N GLU A 13 12.78 -9.52 15.75
CA GLU A 13 11.64 -8.82 16.34
C GLU A 13 10.69 -8.25 15.27
N MET A 14 11.24 -7.63 14.23
CA MET A 14 10.45 -7.13 13.10
C MET A 14 9.78 -8.28 12.35
N MET A 15 10.49 -9.39 12.13
CA MET A 15 9.93 -10.58 11.49
C MET A 15 8.78 -11.18 12.31
N ALA A 16 8.88 -11.20 13.64
CA ALA A 16 7.78 -11.62 14.51
C ALA A 16 6.55 -10.71 14.37
N LYS A 17 6.75 -9.38 14.34
CA LYS A 17 5.68 -8.40 14.09
C LYS A 17 5.02 -8.60 12.72
N ILE A 18 5.79 -8.88 11.67
CA ILE A 18 5.26 -9.19 10.33
C ILE A 18 4.40 -10.45 10.37
N ARG A 19 4.83 -11.53 11.06
CA ARG A 19 4.04 -12.76 11.20
C ARG A 19 2.73 -12.51 11.95
N MET A 20 2.76 -11.78 13.07
CA MET A 20 1.56 -11.43 13.83
C MET A 20 0.58 -10.61 13.00
N ALA A 21 1.07 -9.61 12.25
CA ALA A 21 0.23 -8.81 11.37
C ALA A 21 -0.45 -9.68 10.30
N ARG A 22 0.29 -10.59 9.65
CA ARG A 22 -0.27 -11.54 8.66
C ARG A 22 -1.39 -12.40 9.24
N ASN A 23 -1.22 -12.89 10.47
CA ASN A 23 -2.25 -13.68 11.14
C ASN A 23 -3.51 -12.84 11.44
N ALA A 24 -3.34 -11.59 11.89
CA ALA A 24 -4.46 -10.70 12.20
C ALA A 24 -5.34 -10.35 10.98
N ILE A 25 -4.75 -10.32 9.78
CA ILE A 25 -5.46 -10.02 8.53
C ILE A 25 -5.88 -11.27 7.74
N ALA A 26 -5.56 -12.47 8.22
CA ALA A 26 -5.69 -13.70 7.43
C ALA A 26 -7.12 -13.98 6.94
N SER A 27 -8.13 -13.57 7.70
CA SER A 27 -9.55 -13.71 7.35
C SER A 27 -10.16 -12.46 6.70
N GLN A 28 -9.40 -11.37 6.55
CA GLN A 28 -9.92 -10.11 6.02
C GLN A 28 -9.85 -10.08 4.49
N LYS A 29 -10.82 -9.42 3.83
CA LYS A 29 -10.77 -9.24 2.37
C LYS A 29 -9.89 -8.05 1.99
N PRO A 30 -8.76 -8.26 1.29
CA PRO A 30 -7.95 -7.16 0.78
C PRO A 30 -8.65 -6.44 -0.37
N ARG A 31 -8.38 -5.14 -0.52
CA ARG A 31 -8.73 -4.38 -1.73
C ARG A 31 -7.52 -3.65 -2.30
N MET A 32 -7.50 -3.54 -3.63
CA MET A 32 -6.47 -2.81 -4.36
C MET A 32 -6.87 -1.33 -4.50
N VAL A 33 -5.94 -0.43 -4.15
CA VAL A 33 -6.05 0.99 -4.45
C VAL A 33 -5.18 1.27 -5.67
N LYS A 34 -5.79 1.82 -6.73
CA LYS A 34 -5.10 2.16 -7.97
C LYS A 34 -4.42 3.53 -7.86
N CYS A 35 -3.26 3.64 -8.50
CA CYS A 35 -2.60 4.92 -8.73
C CYS A 35 -3.53 5.84 -9.51
N PRO A 36 -3.79 7.08 -9.04
CA PRO A 36 -4.70 7.98 -9.74
C PRO A 36 -4.17 8.40 -11.11
N TYR A 37 -2.85 8.34 -11.32
CA TYR A 37 -2.20 8.78 -12.56
C TYR A 37 -2.18 7.71 -13.66
N CYS A 38 -1.69 6.50 -13.35
CA CYS A 38 -1.50 5.45 -14.37
C CYS A 38 -2.41 4.22 -14.19
N LYS A 39 -3.30 4.24 -13.20
CA LYS A 39 -4.26 3.16 -12.88
C LYS A 39 -3.64 1.81 -12.49
N HIS A 40 -2.31 1.71 -12.40
CA HIS A 40 -1.62 0.55 -11.85
C HIS A 40 -1.95 0.38 -10.36
N ASN A 41 -1.97 -0.86 -9.87
CA ASN A 41 -2.18 -1.14 -8.45
C ASN A 41 -1.07 -0.50 -7.62
N SER A 42 -1.45 0.38 -6.69
CA SER A 42 -0.51 1.15 -5.88
C SER A 42 -0.28 0.51 -4.53
N ILE A 43 -1.36 0.26 -3.78
CA ILE A 43 -1.32 -0.35 -2.44
C ILE A 43 -2.46 -1.35 -2.24
N ILE A 44 -2.25 -2.31 -1.34
CA ILE A 44 -3.28 -3.20 -0.81
C ILE A 44 -3.68 -2.67 0.56
N VAL A 45 -4.97 -2.61 0.83
CA VAL A 45 -5.50 -2.22 2.14
C VAL A 45 -6.53 -3.24 2.60
N PHE A 46 -6.55 -3.48 3.91
CA PHE A 46 -7.41 -4.48 4.56
C PHE A 46 -8.63 -3.81 5.20
N GLU A 47 -9.55 -4.61 5.74
CA GLU A 47 -10.85 -4.14 6.23
C GLU A 47 -10.71 -3.22 7.44
N ASP A 48 -9.71 -3.49 8.28
CA ASP A 48 -9.38 -2.72 9.49
C ASP A 48 -8.55 -1.46 9.21
N THR A 49 -8.10 -1.23 7.98
CA THR A 49 -7.20 -0.11 7.66
C THR A 49 -7.94 1.23 7.69
N ARG A 50 -7.45 2.17 8.50
CA ARG A 50 -8.00 3.52 8.67
C ARG A 50 -6.90 4.59 8.53
N GLY A 51 -7.28 5.82 8.21
CA GLY A 51 -6.38 6.97 8.14
C GLY A 51 -5.77 7.21 6.76
N HIS A 52 -4.59 7.82 6.75
CA HIS A 52 -3.89 8.28 5.55
C HIS A 52 -2.64 7.44 5.29
N VAL A 53 -2.41 7.08 4.02
CA VAL A 53 -1.22 6.36 3.58
C VAL A 53 -0.58 7.12 2.43
N GLN A 54 0.70 7.47 2.56
CA GLN A 54 1.49 7.96 1.44
C GLN A 54 2.21 6.79 0.76
N ALA A 55 2.08 6.67 -0.56
CA ALA A 55 2.74 5.62 -1.32
C ALA A 55 3.24 6.11 -2.68
N LYS A 56 4.38 5.56 -3.10
CA LYS A 56 4.96 5.75 -4.43
C LYS A 56 4.51 4.65 -5.37
N CYS A 57 3.96 5.03 -6.52
CA CYS A 57 3.57 4.06 -7.54
C CYS A 57 4.81 3.39 -8.14
N LYS A 58 4.86 2.05 -8.09
CA LYS A 58 5.96 1.25 -8.67
C LYS A 58 6.06 1.34 -10.19
N ALA A 59 4.95 1.68 -10.87
CA ALA A 59 4.91 1.78 -12.32
C ALA A 59 5.34 3.17 -12.83
N CYS A 60 4.71 4.25 -12.35
CA CYS A 60 4.99 5.61 -12.87
C CYS A 60 5.87 6.47 -11.95
N GLY A 61 6.23 5.98 -10.76
CA GLY A 61 7.12 6.67 -9.82
C GLY A 61 6.50 7.86 -9.08
N ARG A 62 5.24 8.24 -9.35
CA ARG A 62 4.57 9.34 -8.65
C ARG A 62 4.18 8.95 -7.22
N GLU A 63 4.33 9.88 -6.30
CA GLU A 63 3.95 9.74 -4.90
C GLU A 63 2.58 10.37 -4.65
N THR A 64 1.77 9.74 -3.80
CA THR A 64 0.39 10.17 -3.54
C THR A 64 -0.01 9.82 -2.11
N VAL A 65 -0.77 10.71 -1.48
CA VAL A 65 -1.45 10.46 -0.21
C VAL A 65 -2.85 9.93 -0.50
N PHE A 66 -3.19 8.79 0.08
CA PHE A 66 -4.48 8.14 0.01
C PHE A 66 -5.17 8.25 1.36
N ASP A 67 -6.35 8.89 1.40
CA ASP A 67 -7.29 8.70 2.50
C ASP A 67 -8.01 7.37 2.27
N VAL A 68 -7.70 6.37 3.10
CA VAL A 68 -8.16 4.99 2.91
C VAL A 68 -9.69 4.91 2.97
N LEU A 69 -10.38 5.78 3.72
CA LEU A 69 -11.83 5.72 3.87
C LEU A 69 -12.56 6.53 2.79
N SER A 70 -12.21 7.80 2.60
CA SER A 70 -12.91 8.66 1.64
C SER A 70 -12.63 8.29 0.18
N MET A 71 -11.43 7.77 -0.10
CA MET A 71 -11.01 7.35 -1.43
C MET A 71 -11.31 5.86 -1.71
N ARG A 72 -12.15 5.21 -0.89
CA ARG A 72 -12.58 3.81 -1.05
C ARG A 72 -13.31 3.58 -2.37
N ARG A 73 -14.01 4.60 -2.88
CA ARG A 73 -14.78 4.57 -4.13
C ARG A 73 -14.23 5.64 -5.09
N PHE A 74 -12.97 5.53 -5.49
CA PHE A 74 -12.45 6.35 -6.59
C PHE A 74 -13.21 6.01 -7.89
N GLN A 75 -14.40 6.60 -8.06
CA GLN A 75 -14.91 6.92 -9.38
C GLN A 75 -14.08 8.10 -9.82
N LEU A 76 -13.11 7.83 -10.69
CA LEU A 76 -12.43 8.88 -11.43
C LEU A 76 -13.51 9.56 -12.27
N ARG A 77 -14.05 10.67 -11.76
CA ARG A 77 -14.86 11.59 -12.56
C ARG A 77 -13.94 12.01 -13.71
N HIS A 78 -14.23 11.49 -14.89
CA HIS A 78 -13.65 12.03 -16.12
C HIS A 78 -14.28 13.43 -16.26
N PRO A 79 -13.47 14.48 -16.49
CA PRO A 79 -14.03 15.72 -17.04
C PRO A 79 -14.66 15.45 -18.41
#